data_AF-A0AB73G0Q2-F1
#
_entry.id   AF-A0AB73G0Q2-F1
#
_cell.length_a   1.000
_cell.length_b   1.000
_cell.length_c   1.000
_cell.angle_alpha   90.00
_cell.angle_beta   90.00
_cell.angle_gamma   90.00
#
_symmetry.space_group_name_H-M   'P 1'
#
loop_
_entity.id
_entity.type
_entity.pdbx_description
1 polymer ?
#
loop_
_entity_poly.entity_id
_entity_poly.type
_entity_poly.pdbx_seq_one_letter_code
_entity_poly.pdbx_strand_id
1 'polypeptide(L)'
;MSNGRYASEWDAAVERSKRFALQVPVHEVKQGTRYLTDDRAREFADVVQQGVGDLEYSDIVVQCLAIHYRLAPILEKWLGCPVLYTLGWVDDDTPRGMFKFDDAFIADKLKNGHTPGSINIHAWLTLPSMEIIDLALVTTLAVVQGWKQGHGAVIAKHADDVTGMTYKPMLVGTDFLKQAGLLRAWNAYSF
;
A
#
# COMPACT_ATOMS: atom_id res chain seq x y z
N MET A 1 -6.06 22.87 13.49
CA MET A 1 -6.22 21.99 12.32
C MET A 1 -6.36 20.59 12.88
N SER A 2 -7.53 19.96 12.79
CA SER A 2 -7.66 18.56 13.20
C SER A 2 -6.86 17.73 12.20
N ASN A 3 -5.86 16.99 12.66
CA ASN A 3 -5.26 15.95 11.82
C ASN A 3 -6.38 14.98 11.40
N GLY A 4 -6.43 14.65 10.11
CA GLY A 4 -7.31 13.60 9.61
C GLY A 4 -7.10 12.28 10.37
N ARG A 5 -8.11 11.41 10.39
CA ARG A 5 -8.05 10.13 11.13
C ARG A 5 -6.89 9.29 10.62
N TYR A 6 -6.76 9.18 9.30
CA TYR A 6 -5.67 8.47 8.66
C TYR A 6 -4.30 9.08 8.95
N ALA A 7 -4.17 10.40 8.97
CA ALA A 7 -2.90 11.07 9.27
C ALA A 7 -2.35 10.66 10.64
N SER A 8 -3.22 10.61 11.65
CA SER A 8 -2.85 10.21 13.00
C SER A 8 -2.43 8.72 13.07
N GLU A 9 -3.10 7.85 12.33
CA GLU A 9 -2.72 6.44 12.24
C GLU A 9 -1.41 6.26 11.45
N TRP A 10 -1.18 7.07 10.43
CA TRP A 10 0.05 7.06 9.64
C TRP A 10 1.26 7.52 10.47
N ASP A 11 1.10 8.57 11.28
CA ASP A 11 2.11 8.98 12.25
C ASP A 11 2.41 7.85 13.25
N ALA A 12 1.37 7.14 13.72
CA ALA A 12 1.56 5.98 14.59
C ALA A 12 2.29 4.83 13.87
N ALA A 13 2.11 4.66 12.56
CA ALA A 13 2.85 3.71 11.74
C ALA A 13 4.32 4.09 11.59
N VAL A 14 4.63 5.38 11.40
CA VAL A 14 6.01 5.89 11.40
C VAL A 14 6.69 5.60 12.73
N GLU A 15 6.05 5.92 13.85
CA GLU A 15 6.60 5.64 15.18
C GLU A 15 6.74 4.14 15.43
N ARG A 16 5.79 3.33 14.97
CA ARG A 16 5.91 1.86 15.04
C ARG A 16 7.11 1.36 14.25
N SER A 17 7.30 1.82 13.01
CA SER A 17 8.47 1.45 12.20
C SER A 17 9.79 1.79 12.91
N LYS A 18 9.88 2.98 13.52
CA LYS A 18 11.05 3.38 14.31
C LYS A 18 11.28 2.48 15.53
N ARG A 19 10.22 2.13 16.29
CA ARG A 19 10.32 1.22 17.45
C ARG A 19 10.88 -0.16 17.06
N PHE A 20 10.55 -0.63 15.86
CA PHE A 20 11.09 -1.88 15.31
C PHE A 20 12.46 -1.73 14.62
N ALA A 21 13.13 -0.58 14.77
CA ALA A 21 14.42 -0.26 14.15
C ALA A 21 14.43 -0.40 12.61
N LEU A 22 13.28 -0.15 11.98
CA LEU A 22 13.15 -0.14 10.52
C LEU A 22 13.53 1.24 9.98
N GLN A 23 14.17 1.26 8.81
CA GLN A 23 14.43 2.50 8.09
C GLN A 23 13.12 3.12 7.60
N VAL A 24 12.80 4.30 8.11
CA VAL A 24 11.68 5.11 7.64
C VAL A 24 12.18 6.08 6.57
N PRO A 25 11.59 6.10 5.36
CA PRO A 25 11.91 7.09 4.34
C PRO A 25 11.70 8.52 4.85
N VAL A 26 12.55 9.45 4.40
CA VAL A 26 12.33 10.87 4.65
C VAL A 26 10.99 11.27 4.05
N HIS A 27 10.18 11.96 4.84
CA HIS A 27 8.83 12.36 4.45
C HIS A 27 8.46 13.69 5.09
N GLU A 28 7.43 14.31 4.52
CA GLU A 28 6.80 15.51 5.03
C GLU A 28 5.29 15.35 4.84
N VAL A 29 4.50 15.74 5.83
CA VAL A 29 3.03 15.71 5.75
C VAL A 29 2.52 17.07 5.23
N LYS A 30 1.68 17.04 4.18
CA LYS A 30 1.14 18.20 3.46
C LYS A 30 -0.38 18.11 3.30
N GLN A 31 -1.12 18.05 4.41
CA GLN A 31 -2.58 17.85 4.42
C GLN A 31 -3.39 18.90 3.63
N GLY A 32 -2.81 20.08 3.35
CA GLY A 32 -3.46 21.13 2.54
C GLY A 32 -3.30 20.97 1.02
N THR A 33 -2.53 19.98 0.56
CA THR A 33 -2.28 19.74 -0.88
C THR A 33 -3.16 18.58 -1.38
N ARG A 34 -3.50 18.60 -2.67
CA ARG A 34 -4.10 17.47 -3.39
C ARG A 34 -3.28 17.20 -4.64
N TYR A 35 -2.75 15.99 -4.75
CA TYR A 35 -1.94 15.53 -5.87
C TYR A 35 -2.78 14.75 -6.88
N LEU A 36 -3.82 14.05 -6.43
CA LEU A 36 -4.72 13.26 -7.27
C LEU A 36 -5.89 14.13 -7.76
N THR A 37 -5.57 15.13 -8.56
CA THR A 37 -6.56 16.04 -9.18
C THR A 37 -7.32 15.37 -10.33
N ASP A 38 -8.45 15.93 -10.73
CA ASP A 38 -9.25 15.43 -11.86
C ASP A 38 -8.46 15.35 -13.17
N ASP A 39 -7.52 16.28 -13.41
CA ASP A 39 -6.65 16.22 -14.58
C ASP A 39 -5.70 15.02 -14.52
N ARG A 40 -5.14 14.73 -13.34
CA ARG A 40 -4.28 13.56 -13.11
C ARG A 40 -5.04 12.25 -13.17
N ALA A 41 -6.30 12.23 -12.76
CA ALA A 41 -7.14 11.03 -12.85
C ALA A 41 -7.31 10.53 -14.30
N ARG A 42 -7.30 11.44 -15.29
CA ARG A 42 -7.41 11.08 -16.72
C ARG A 42 -6.15 10.40 -17.26
N GLU A 43 -4.98 10.79 -16.76
CA GLU A 43 -3.68 10.23 -17.18
C GLU A 43 -3.30 8.97 -16.40
N PHE A 44 -3.92 8.76 -15.23
CA PHE A 44 -3.49 7.77 -14.26
C PHE A 44 -3.42 6.35 -14.83
N ALA A 45 -4.41 5.94 -15.62
CA ALA A 45 -4.46 4.61 -16.22
C ALA A 45 -3.25 4.35 -17.14
N ASP A 46 -2.90 5.34 -17.98
CA ASP A 46 -1.77 5.23 -18.92
C ASP A 46 -0.43 5.15 -18.17
N VAL A 47 -0.28 5.95 -17.11
CA VAL A 47 0.93 5.95 -16.28
C VAL A 47 1.13 4.61 -15.58
N VAL A 48 0.04 4.03 -15.06
CA VAL A 48 0.07 2.70 -14.46
C VAL A 48 0.45 1.67 -15.51
N GLN A 49 -0.22 1.66 -16.68
CA GLN A 49 0.06 0.69 -17.73
C GLN A 49 1.53 0.72 -18.18
N GLN A 50 2.10 1.91 -18.35
CA GLN A 50 3.53 2.07 -18.68
C GLN A 50 4.46 1.52 -17.59
N GLY A 51 4.02 1.51 -16.33
CA GLY A 51 4.84 1.13 -15.20
C GLY A 51 4.75 -0.33 -14.76
N VAL A 52 3.59 -0.97 -14.95
CA VAL A 52 3.40 -2.39 -14.61
C VAL A 52 3.43 -3.32 -15.82
N GLY A 53 3.28 -2.81 -17.05
CA GLY A 53 3.14 -3.65 -18.24
C GLY A 53 1.83 -4.43 -18.25
N ASP A 54 1.78 -5.51 -19.04
CA ASP A 54 0.62 -6.40 -19.12
C ASP A 54 0.63 -7.36 -17.92
N LEU A 55 -0.11 -7.01 -16.85
CA LEU A 55 -0.36 -7.90 -15.72
C LEU A 55 -1.78 -8.48 -15.80
N GLU A 56 -1.90 -9.79 -15.64
CA GLU A 56 -3.21 -10.45 -15.48
C GLU A 56 -3.78 -10.17 -14.07
N TYR A 57 -5.11 -10.20 -13.92
CA TYR A 57 -5.75 -9.89 -12.64
C TYR A 57 -5.31 -10.83 -11.51
N SER A 58 -5.06 -12.11 -11.80
CA SER A 58 -4.55 -13.09 -10.85
C SER A 58 -3.16 -12.71 -10.30
N ASP A 59 -2.34 -12.05 -11.13
CA ASP A 59 -1.02 -11.57 -10.71
C ASP A 59 -1.17 -10.42 -9.71
N ILE A 60 -2.13 -9.53 -9.92
CA ILE A 60 -2.39 -8.38 -9.03
C ILE A 60 -2.76 -8.83 -7.61
N VAL A 61 -3.57 -9.88 -7.48
CA VAL A 61 -4.03 -10.40 -6.19
C VAL A 61 -2.89 -10.98 -5.35
N VAL A 62 -1.91 -11.60 -5.99
CA VAL A 62 -0.75 -12.23 -5.31
C VAL A 62 0.43 -11.27 -5.18
N GLN A 63 0.46 -10.19 -5.98
CA GLN A 63 1.58 -9.27 -6.10
C GLN A 63 1.31 -7.86 -5.59
N CYS A 64 0.29 -7.62 -4.75
CA CYS A 64 0.01 -6.27 -4.24
C CYS A 64 1.26 -5.58 -3.67
N LEU A 65 2.11 -6.35 -2.97
CA LEU A 65 3.37 -5.86 -2.45
C LEU A 65 4.35 -5.44 -3.57
N ALA A 66 4.50 -6.26 -4.61
CA ALA A 66 5.45 -6.02 -5.70
C ALA A 66 4.99 -4.92 -6.66
N ILE A 67 3.69 -4.85 -6.97
CA ILE A 67 3.10 -3.85 -7.86
C ILE A 67 3.31 -2.45 -7.30
N HIS A 68 2.92 -2.21 -6.05
CA HIS A 68 3.12 -0.91 -5.42
C HIS A 68 4.61 -0.58 -5.28
N TYR A 69 5.47 -1.58 -5.05
CA TYR A 69 6.91 -1.37 -4.97
C TYR A 69 7.48 -0.87 -6.31
N ARG A 70 7.06 -1.48 -7.43
CA ARG A 70 7.47 -1.08 -8.79
C ARG A 70 6.87 0.28 -9.20
N LEU A 71 5.64 0.56 -8.81
CA LEU A 71 4.94 1.80 -9.19
C LEU A 71 5.40 3.03 -8.42
N ALA A 72 5.84 2.89 -7.17
CA ALA A 72 6.28 4.01 -6.34
C ALA A 72 7.22 5.00 -7.07
N PRO A 73 8.36 4.59 -7.67
CA PRO A 73 9.26 5.53 -8.36
C PRO A 73 8.64 6.17 -9.62
N ILE A 74 7.72 5.48 -10.29
CA ILE A 74 7.06 5.96 -11.51
C ILE A 74 6.06 7.05 -11.15
N LEU A 75 5.25 6.79 -10.13
CA LEU A 75 4.28 7.74 -9.62
C LEU A 75 4.97 8.93 -8.95
N GLU A 76 6.10 8.74 -8.27
CA GLU A 76 6.89 9.84 -7.70
C GLU A 76 7.36 10.81 -8.79
N LYS A 77 7.88 10.27 -9.90
CA LYS A 77 8.29 11.08 -11.05
C LYS A 77 7.10 11.81 -11.69
N TRP A 78 5.97 11.14 -11.86
CA TRP A 78 4.79 11.71 -12.52
C TRP A 78 4.07 12.77 -11.66
N LEU A 79 3.92 12.51 -10.36
CA LEU A 79 3.26 13.40 -9.41
C LEU A 79 4.16 14.56 -8.96
N GLY A 80 5.49 14.39 -9.04
CA GLY A 80 6.46 15.38 -8.59
C GLY A 80 6.48 15.54 -7.06
N CYS A 81 6.12 14.48 -6.32
CA CYS A 81 6.14 14.45 -4.87
C CYS A 81 6.56 13.07 -4.36
N PRO A 82 7.09 12.96 -3.12
CA PRO A 82 7.45 11.67 -2.55
C PRO A 82 6.27 10.69 -2.57
N VAL A 83 6.52 9.43 -2.95
CA VAL A 83 5.50 8.38 -2.91
C VAL A 83 5.91 7.30 -1.92
N LEU A 84 5.21 7.25 -0.79
CA LEU A 84 5.62 6.47 0.37
C LEU A 84 4.94 5.11 0.38
N TYR A 85 5.74 4.06 0.25
CA TYR A 85 5.27 2.69 0.39
C TYR A 85 4.75 2.45 1.82
N THR A 86 3.53 1.96 1.94
CA THR A 86 2.85 1.75 3.23
C THR A 86 2.38 0.32 3.32
N LEU A 87 2.64 -0.33 4.47
CA LEU A 87 2.15 -1.65 4.80
C LEU A 87 1.11 -1.55 5.89
N GLY A 88 0.03 -2.32 5.77
CA GLY A 88 -1.00 -2.36 6.78
C GLY A 88 -2.15 -3.26 6.39
N TRP A 89 -3.31 -2.95 6.96
CA TRP A 89 -4.53 -3.72 6.78
C TRP A 89 -5.72 -2.80 6.51
N VAL A 90 -6.83 -3.39 6.11
CA VAL A 90 -8.06 -2.63 5.81
C VAL A 90 -9.15 -3.06 6.78
N ASP A 91 -9.71 -2.08 7.47
CA ASP A 91 -10.87 -2.24 8.34
C ASP A 91 -12.13 -2.17 7.47
N ASP A 92 -12.79 -3.30 7.30
CA ASP A 92 -14.02 -3.49 6.53
C ASP A 92 -15.26 -3.57 7.45
N ASP A 93 -15.14 -3.02 8.68
CA ASP A 93 -16.12 -3.10 9.77
C ASP A 93 -16.42 -4.53 10.25
N THR A 94 -15.66 -5.53 9.80
CA THR A 94 -15.73 -6.89 10.36
C THR A 94 -14.70 -7.08 11.49
N PRO A 95 -14.96 -7.99 12.45
CA PRO A 95 -13.99 -8.27 13.51
C PRO A 95 -12.63 -8.75 12.99
N ARG A 96 -12.61 -9.40 11.82
CA ARG A 96 -11.41 -9.97 11.22
C ARG A 96 -10.57 -8.91 10.51
N GLY A 97 -11.21 -7.93 9.86
CA GLY A 97 -10.53 -7.03 8.93
C GLY A 97 -9.89 -7.78 7.76
N MET A 98 -9.52 -7.04 6.72
CA MET A 98 -8.79 -7.59 5.58
C MET A 98 -7.29 -7.43 5.80
N PHE A 99 -6.54 -8.52 5.65
CA PHE A 99 -5.08 -8.53 5.81
C PHE A 99 -4.60 -8.07 7.19
N LYS A 100 -5.44 -8.20 8.23
CA LYS A 100 -5.14 -7.71 9.58
C LYS A 100 -3.91 -8.39 10.18
N PHE A 101 -3.01 -7.58 10.73
CA PHE A 101 -1.84 -8.01 11.50
C PHE A 101 -1.48 -6.96 12.57
N ASP A 102 -0.60 -7.35 13.51
CA ASP A 102 -0.26 -6.57 14.70
C ASP A 102 1.26 -6.55 15.01
N ASP A 103 1.63 -5.89 16.09
CA ASP A 103 3.02 -5.76 16.56
C ASP A 103 3.65 -7.13 16.90
N ALA A 104 2.88 -8.13 17.34
CA ALA A 104 3.38 -9.47 17.63
C ALA A 104 3.77 -10.20 16.33
N PHE A 105 2.94 -10.08 15.29
CA PHE A 105 3.26 -10.57 13.96
C PHE A 105 4.51 -9.88 13.39
N ILE A 106 4.62 -8.55 13.51
CA ILE A 106 5.80 -7.80 13.02
C ILE A 106 7.07 -8.30 13.72
N ALA A 107 7.04 -8.42 15.05
CA ALA A 107 8.16 -8.89 15.85
C ALA A 107 8.60 -10.32 15.46
N ASP A 108 7.63 -11.22 15.27
CA ASP A 108 7.89 -12.59 14.81
C ASP A 108 8.62 -12.60 13.47
N LYS A 109 8.12 -11.86 12.47
CA LYS A 109 8.72 -11.85 11.13
C LYS A 109 10.08 -11.20 11.06
N LEU A 110 10.35 -10.19 11.89
CA LEU A 110 11.69 -9.60 11.99
C LEU A 110 12.68 -10.54 12.68
N LYS A 111 12.23 -11.33 13.65
CA LYS A 111 13.09 -12.26 14.40
C LYS A 111 13.35 -13.56 13.64
N ASN A 112 12.30 -14.14 13.08
CA ASN A 112 12.30 -15.50 12.54
C ASN A 112 12.31 -15.53 11.01
N GLY A 113 12.15 -14.37 10.36
CA GLY A 113 11.97 -14.29 8.91
C GLY A 113 10.58 -14.77 8.46
N HIS A 114 10.34 -14.64 7.16
CA HIS A 114 9.16 -15.20 6.51
C HIS A 114 9.45 -16.58 5.93
N THR A 115 8.65 -17.58 6.31
CA THR A 115 8.62 -18.88 5.65
C THR A 115 7.83 -18.76 4.35
N PRO A 116 8.31 -19.33 3.22
CA PRO A 116 7.59 -19.29 1.95
C PRO A 116 6.12 -19.73 2.07
N GLY A 117 5.20 -18.91 1.58
CA GLY A 117 3.76 -19.13 1.68
C GLY A 117 2.98 -17.82 1.47
N SER A 118 1.70 -17.81 1.84
CA SER A 118 0.93 -16.57 1.87
C SER A 118 1.31 -15.72 3.09
N ILE A 119 1.36 -14.40 2.91
CA ILE A 119 1.52 -13.44 3.98
C ILE A 119 0.28 -12.57 4.09
N ASN A 120 -0.20 -12.37 5.31
CA ASN A 120 -1.41 -11.59 5.57
C ASN A 120 -1.05 -10.11 5.80
N ILE A 121 -0.51 -9.46 4.76
CA ILE A 121 -0.15 -8.04 4.75
C ILE A 121 -0.65 -7.44 3.45
N HIS A 122 -1.18 -6.23 3.51
CA HIS A 122 -1.48 -5.44 2.33
C HIS A 122 -0.52 -4.27 2.18
N ALA A 123 -0.30 -3.85 0.94
CA ALA A 123 0.49 -2.66 0.62
C ALA A 123 -0.29 -1.71 -0.27
N TRP A 124 -0.05 -0.42 -0.06
CA TRP A 124 -0.51 0.67 -0.90
C TRP A 124 0.53 1.79 -0.87
N LEU A 125 0.28 2.84 -1.63
CA LEU A 125 1.12 4.03 -1.66
C LEU A 125 0.42 5.19 -0.97
N THR A 126 1.15 5.91 -0.13
CA THR A 126 0.67 7.11 0.58
C THR A 126 1.42 8.32 0.08
N LEU A 127 0.69 9.38 -0.25
CA LEU A 127 1.24 10.69 -0.63
C LEU A 127 1.35 11.60 0.60
N PRO A 128 2.18 12.67 0.55
CA PRO A 128 2.29 13.67 1.63
C PRO A 128 0.95 14.25 2.11
N SER A 129 -0.01 14.35 1.20
CA SER A 129 -1.37 14.84 1.42
C SER A 129 -2.28 13.87 2.15
N MET A 130 -1.81 12.66 2.48
CA MET A 130 -2.62 11.53 2.98
C MET A 130 -3.60 10.97 1.95
N GLU A 131 -3.40 11.31 0.68
CA GLU A 131 -3.96 10.55 -0.43
C GLU A 131 -3.29 9.19 -0.54
N ILE A 132 -4.09 8.18 -0.87
CA ILE A 132 -3.64 6.82 -1.09
C ILE A 132 -3.87 6.41 -2.53
N ILE A 133 -2.98 5.55 -3.01
CA ILE A 133 -3.09 4.89 -4.31
C ILE A 133 -2.98 3.39 -4.07
N ASP A 134 -4.05 2.66 -4.39
CA ASP A 134 -4.16 1.23 -4.23
C ASP A 134 -4.78 0.59 -5.48
N LEU A 135 -3.96 -0.17 -6.21
CA LEU A 135 -4.34 -0.82 -7.46
C LEU A 135 -4.78 -2.27 -7.27
N ALA A 136 -4.56 -2.84 -6.08
CA ALA A 136 -4.68 -4.26 -5.86
C ALA A 136 -5.88 -4.64 -5.00
N LEU A 137 -6.33 -3.77 -4.09
CA LEU A 137 -7.37 -4.11 -3.13
C LEU A 137 -8.71 -4.47 -3.79
N VAL A 138 -9.19 -3.61 -4.70
CA VAL A 138 -10.50 -3.83 -5.35
C VAL A 138 -10.47 -5.04 -6.28
N THR A 139 -9.37 -5.22 -7.02
CA THR A 139 -9.15 -6.42 -7.83
C THR A 139 -9.11 -7.69 -6.97
N THR A 140 -8.44 -7.64 -5.82
CA THR A 140 -8.40 -8.76 -4.87
C THR A 140 -9.78 -9.10 -4.33
N LEU A 141 -10.56 -8.10 -3.93
CA LEU A 141 -11.94 -8.29 -3.50
C LEU A 141 -12.81 -8.88 -4.61
N ALA A 142 -12.70 -8.36 -5.82
CA ALA A 142 -13.47 -8.84 -6.96
C ALA A 142 -13.19 -10.32 -7.27
N VAL A 143 -11.92 -10.72 -7.23
CA VAL A 143 -11.52 -12.12 -7.44
C VAL A 143 -12.02 -13.01 -6.30
N VAL A 144 -11.79 -12.63 -5.03
CA VAL A 144 -12.20 -13.43 -3.87
C VAL A 144 -13.72 -13.60 -3.79
N GLN A 145 -14.48 -12.56 -4.15
CA GLN A 145 -15.94 -12.56 -4.10
C GLN A 145 -16.59 -13.03 -5.42
N GLY A 146 -15.80 -13.36 -6.43
CA GLY A 146 -16.29 -13.78 -7.75
C GLY A 146 -17.04 -12.69 -8.51
N TRP A 147 -16.82 -11.41 -8.18
CA TRP A 147 -17.47 -10.28 -8.83
C TRP A 147 -16.84 -10.02 -10.19
N LYS A 148 -17.65 -10.07 -11.27
CA LYS A 148 -17.17 -9.69 -12.60
C LYS A 148 -16.84 -8.19 -12.69
N GLN A 149 -17.55 -7.36 -11.93
CA GLN A 149 -17.31 -5.91 -11.86
C GLN A 149 -16.25 -5.59 -10.78
N GLY A 150 -15.38 -4.62 -11.05
CA GLY A 150 -14.32 -4.19 -10.12
C GLY A 150 -12.90 -4.68 -10.44
N HIS A 151 -12.75 -5.56 -11.43
CA HIS A 151 -11.44 -5.92 -11.98
C HIS A 151 -10.74 -4.67 -12.54
N GLY A 152 -9.50 -4.40 -12.10
CA GLY A 152 -8.72 -3.25 -12.54
C GLY A 152 -9.13 -1.91 -11.93
N ALA A 153 -10.08 -1.88 -11.00
CA ALA A 153 -10.46 -0.66 -10.30
C ALA A 153 -9.33 -0.23 -9.34
N VAL A 154 -9.07 1.07 -9.32
CA VAL A 154 -8.02 1.68 -8.48
C VAL A 154 -8.67 2.61 -7.47
N ILE A 155 -8.18 2.56 -6.23
CA ILE A 155 -8.50 3.56 -5.21
C ILE A 155 -7.39 4.60 -5.25
N ALA A 156 -7.71 5.80 -5.74
CA ALA A 156 -6.79 6.93 -5.85
C ALA A 156 -7.49 8.19 -5.33
N LYS A 157 -7.42 8.43 -4.01
CA LYS A 157 -8.07 9.58 -3.33
C LYS A 157 -7.55 9.78 -1.91
N HIS A 158 -8.02 10.81 -1.22
CA HIS A 158 -7.73 10.99 0.20
C HIS A 158 -8.24 9.81 1.04
N ALA A 159 -7.42 9.29 1.95
CA ALA A 159 -7.76 8.08 2.71
C ALA A 159 -9.04 8.24 3.54
N ASP A 160 -9.24 9.41 4.17
CA ASP A 160 -10.45 9.68 4.96
C ASP A 160 -11.71 9.87 4.07
N ASP A 161 -11.56 10.01 2.75
CA ASP A 161 -12.68 10.13 1.80
C ASP A 161 -13.09 8.75 1.23
N VAL A 162 -12.42 7.67 1.63
CA VAL A 162 -12.81 6.30 1.29
C VAL A 162 -14.00 5.89 2.15
N THR A 163 -15.07 5.43 1.51
CA THR A 163 -16.31 4.99 2.17
C THR A 163 -16.41 3.47 2.22
N GLY A 164 -16.95 2.93 3.32
CA GLY A 164 -17.20 1.49 3.48
C GLY A 164 -15.98 0.66 3.87
N MET A 165 -14.81 1.28 4.02
CA MET A 165 -13.61 0.69 4.58
C MET A 165 -12.66 1.78 5.05
N THR A 166 -11.75 1.46 5.99
CA THR A 166 -10.71 2.38 6.46
C THR A 166 -9.33 1.73 6.34
N TYR A 167 -8.37 2.45 5.77
CA TYR A 167 -6.98 1.99 5.69
C TYR A 167 -6.28 2.15 7.04
N LYS A 168 -5.62 1.09 7.50
CA LYS A 168 -4.94 1.01 8.80
C LYS A 168 -3.44 0.84 8.58
N PRO A 169 -2.67 1.94 8.44
CA PRO A 169 -1.23 1.87 8.23
C PRO A 169 -0.57 1.27 9.48
N MET A 170 0.33 0.32 9.25
CA MET A 170 1.08 -0.35 10.32
C MET A 170 2.56 0.01 10.26
N LEU A 171 3.15 -0.01 9.05
CA LEU A 171 4.57 0.28 8.82
C LEU A 171 4.73 1.16 7.56
N VAL A 172 5.76 2.00 7.58
CA VAL A 172 6.13 2.87 6.46
C VAL A 172 7.49 2.46 5.90
N GLY A 173 7.60 2.46 4.57
CA GLY A 173 8.78 2.07 3.81
C GLY A 173 8.85 0.58 3.51
N THR A 174 9.94 0.18 2.85
CA THR A 174 10.14 -1.19 2.35
C THR A 174 11.07 -2.02 3.23
N ASP A 175 11.60 -1.43 4.30
CA ASP A 175 12.67 -2.05 5.08
C ASP A 175 12.21 -3.30 5.83
N PHE A 176 10.95 -3.32 6.30
CA PHE A 176 10.34 -4.54 6.86
C PHE A 176 10.41 -5.71 5.87
N LEU A 177 10.08 -5.48 4.59
CA LEU A 177 10.11 -6.52 3.57
C LEU A 177 11.53 -7.06 3.35
N LYS A 178 12.54 -6.20 3.48
CA LYS A 178 13.95 -6.60 3.35
C LYS A 178 14.37 -7.44 4.54
N GLN A 179 14.14 -6.94 5.76
CA GLN A 179 14.56 -7.59 7.01
C GLN A 179 13.82 -8.90 7.27
N ALA A 180 12.52 -8.96 6.98
CA ALA A 180 11.71 -10.17 7.10
C ALA A 180 11.96 -11.19 5.96
N GLY A 181 12.82 -10.88 4.98
CA GLY A 181 13.17 -11.79 3.89
C GLY A 181 12.17 -11.88 2.74
N LEU A 182 11.17 -10.99 2.68
CA LEU A 182 10.11 -10.97 1.66
C LEU A 182 10.60 -10.41 0.31
N LEU A 183 11.50 -9.42 0.33
CA LEU A 183 11.94 -8.73 -0.89
C LEU A 183 12.98 -9.54 -1.69
N ARG A 184 13.67 -10.52 -1.07
CA ARG A 184 14.62 -11.41 -1.76
C ARG A 184 13.92 -12.43 -2.67
N ALA A 185 12.67 -12.80 -2.36
CA ALA A 185 11.88 -13.71 -3.18
C ALA A 185 11.46 -13.11 -4.53
N TRP A 186 11.41 -11.79 -4.67
CA TRP A 186 11.00 -11.14 -5.94
C TRP A 186 12.04 -11.24 -7.05
N ASN A 187 13.32 -11.38 -6.71
CA ASN A 187 14.36 -11.63 -7.72
C ASN A 187 14.30 -13.05 -8.31
N ALA A 188 13.55 -13.97 -7.69
CA ALA A 188 13.34 -15.33 -8.21
C ALA A 188 12.17 -15.42 -9.20
N TYR A 189 11.32 -14.39 -9.26
CA TYR A 189 10.29 -14.21 -10.29
C TYR A 189 10.73 -13.08 -11.23
N SER A 190 11.78 -13.36 -11.99
CA SER A 190 12.05 -12.62 -13.22
C SER A 190 11.04 -13.14 -14.24
N PHE A 191 10.21 -12.25 -14.79
CA PHE A 191 9.45 -12.55 -16.01
C PHE A 191 10.40 -12.56 -17.21
#